data_AF-A0A4E9F3N2-F1
#
_entry.id   AF-A0A4E9F3N2-F1
#
_cell.length_a   1.000
_cell.length_b   1.000
_cell.length_c   1.000
_cell.angle_alpha   90.00
_cell.angle_beta   90.00
_cell.angle_gamma   90.00
#
_symmetry.space_group_name_H-M   'P 1'
#
loop_
_entity.id
_entity.type
_entity.pdbx_description
1 polymer ?
#
loop_
_entity_poly.entity_id
_entity_poly.type
_entity_poly.pdbx_seq_one_letter_code
_entity_poly.pdbx_strand_id
1 'polypeptide(L)'
;MTMHDILDAQYLYDHHNDDSYLRRVIRPLESLLVGHKRIVVKDSAVNAICYGAKILLPGILRFENGIELNEEIVIVTTKGEAICLALALMTTSTMAVTDHGVVAKIKRVIMERDTYARKWCLGPVASKKKAMISQGLLDKYGKPNEKTPAGWRSAYYDLSVANPASSCKQISLEDKKKVYENEPPKKKERKKVESSNSSSEESD
;
A
#
# COMPACT_ATOMS: atom_id res chain seq x y z
N MET A 1 -29.64 -23.24 6.43
CA MET A 1 -30.58 -22.35 5.73
C MET A 1 -31.28 -23.13 4.65
N THR A 2 -32.57 -22.87 4.51
CA THR A 2 -33.44 -23.49 3.51
C THR A 2 -33.74 -22.48 2.39
N MET A 3 -34.30 -22.95 1.27
CA MET A 3 -34.76 -22.06 0.20
C MET A 3 -35.89 -21.12 0.66
N HIS A 4 -36.67 -21.52 1.67
CA HIS A 4 -37.72 -20.68 2.25
C HIS A 4 -37.13 -19.46 2.95
N ASP A 5 -36.02 -19.63 3.67
CA ASP A 5 -35.34 -18.52 4.37
C ASP A 5 -34.89 -17.42 3.39
N ILE A 6 -34.49 -17.79 2.15
CA ILE A 6 -34.09 -16.84 1.11
C ILE A 6 -35.32 -16.09 0.57
N LEU A 7 -36.42 -16.80 0.35
CA LEU A 7 -37.67 -16.21 -0.13
C LEU A 7 -38.25 -15.22 0.89
N ASP A 8 -38.27 -15.61 2.16
CA ASP A 8 -38.75 -14.78 3.25
C ASP A 8 -37.86 -13.55 3.44
N ALA A 9 -36.54 -13.71 3.34
CA ALA A 9 -35.60 -12.59 3.42
C ALA A 9 -35.78 -11.58 2.28
N GLN A 10 -36.01 -12.06 1.06
CA GLN A 10 -36.28 -11.19 -0.09
C GLN A 10 -37.61 -10.45 0.08
N TYR A 11 -38.66 -11.15 0.52
CA TYR A 11 -39.98 -10.56 0.74
C TYR A 11 -39.95 -9.41 1.77
N LEU A 12 -39.27 -9.62 2.91
CA LEU A 12 -39.12 -8.59 3.94
C LEU A 12 -38.35 -7.37 3.45
N TYR A 13 -37.31 -7.58 2.64
CA TYR A 13 -36.57 -6.48 2.02
C TYR A 13 -37.46 -5.66 1.08
N ASP A 14 -38.26 -6.31 0.24
CA ASP A 14 -39.09 -5.62 -0.75
C ASP A 14 -40.29 -4.86 -0.13
N HIS A 15 -40.90 -5.40 0.94
CA HIS A 15 -42.12 -4.83 1.53
C HIS A 15 -41.85 -3.91 2.73
N HIS A 16 -40.83 -4.20 3.51
CA HIS A 16 -40.52 -3.49 4.76
C HIS A 16 -39.18 -2.75 4.72
N ASN A 17 -38.40 -2.90 3.63
CA ASN A 17 -37.07 -2.31 3.47
C ASN A 17 -36.11 -2.67 4.63
N ASP A 18 -36.35 -3.82 5.28
CA ASP A 18 -35.51 -4.37 6.34
C ASP A 18 -34.52 -5.37 5.74
N ASP A 19 -33.23 -5.04 5.81
CA ASP A 19 -32.14 -5.84 5.25
C ASP A 19 -31.50 -6.79 6.28
N SER A 20 -31.95 -6.76 7.53
CA SER A 20 -31.36 -7.52 8.64
C SER A 20 -31.38 -9.03 8.37
N TYR A 21 -32.50 -9.55 7.86
CA TYR A 21 -32.63 -10.97 7.56
C TYR A 21 -31.78 -11.37 6.34
N LEU A 22 -31.74 -10.52 5.32
CA LEU A 22 -30.95 -10.73 4.11
C LEU A 22 -29.44 -10.74 4.39
N ARG A 23 -28.93 -9.82 5.23
CA ARG A 23 -27.53 -9.79 5.68
C ARG A 23 -27.13 -11.00 6.52
N ARG A 24 -28.09 -11.65 7.18
CA ARG A 24 -27.84 -12.90 7.91
C ARG A 24 -27.75 -14.11 6.98
N VAL A 25 -28.56 -14.11 5.91
CA VAL A 25 -28.57 -15.16 4.89
C VAL A 25 -27.32 -15.12 4.04
N ILE A 26 -26.96 -13.95 3.53
CA ILE A 26 -25.84 -13.76 2.62
C ILE A 26 -24.58 -13.49 3.45
N ARG A 27 -23.71 -14.51 3.52
CA ARG A 27 -22.40 -14.36 4.16
C ARG A 27 -21.38 -13.75 3.20
N PRO A 28 -20.45 -12.93 3.72
CA PRO A 28 -19.37 -12.37 2.90
C PRO A 28 -18.41 -13.48 2.45
N LEU A 29 -17.82 -13.29 1.26
CA LEU A 29 -16.93 -14.28 0.63
C LEU A 29 -15.69 -14.62 1.47
N GLU A 30 -15.28 -13.70 2.35
CA GLU A 30 -14.20 -13.84 3.31
C GLU A 30 -14.42 -15.05 4.24
N SER A 31 -15.68 -15.44 4.49
CA SER A 31 -16.00 -16.60 5.33
C SER A 31 -15.49 -17.92 4.75
N LEU A 32 -15.28 -18.01 3.43
CA LEU A 32 -14.72 -19.20 2.77
C LEU A 32 -13.18 -19.25 2.88
N LEU A 33 -12.55 -18.11 3.14
CA LEU A 33 -11.09 -17.95 3.09
C LEU A 33 -10.42 -18.06 4.47
N VAL A 34 -11.20 -18.34 5.52
CA VAL A 34 -10.74 -18.42 6.92
C VAL A 34 -9.67 -19.50 7.12
N GLY A 35 -9.66 -20.57 6.30
CA GLY A 35 -8.71 -21.67 6.42
C GLY A 35 -7.29 -21.36 5.91
N HIS A 36 -7.09 -20.27 5.18
CA HIS A 36 -5.79 -19.93 4.59
C HIS A 36 -5.02 -18.93 5.46
N LYS A 37 -3.69 -19.02 5.41
CA LYS A 37 -2.82 -18.04 6.05
C LYS A 37 -2.92 -16.67 5.37
N ARG A 38 -2.87 -15.61 6.16
CA ARG A 38 -3.15 -14.24 5.73
C ARG A 38 -1.88 -13.39 5.66
N ILE A 39 -1.80 -12.58 4.61
CA ILE A 39 -0.83 -11.49 4.50
C ILE A 39 -1.59 -10.18 4.36
N VAL A 40 -1.33 -9.24 5.26
CA VAL A 40 -1.92 -7.90 5.26
C VAL A 40 -1.04 -6.98 4.44
N VAL A 41 -1.63 -6.32 3.44
CA VAL A 41 -0.93 -5.44 2.49
C VAL A 41 -1.29 -3.98 2.74
N LYS A 42 -0.35 -3.09 2.44
CA LYS A 42 -0.55 -1.64 2.47
C LYS A 42 -1.56 -1.20 1.41
N ASP A 43 -2.47 -0.31 1.76
CA ASP A 43 -3.53 0.20 0.87
C ASP A 43 -3.00 0.74 -0.48
N SER A 44 -1.76 1.25 -0.51
CA SER A 44 -1.13 1.73 -1.75
C SER A 44 -0.79 0.64 -2.77
N ALA A 45 -0.62 -0.60 -2.31
CA ALA A 45 -0.28 -1.74 -3.16
C ALA A 45 -1.52 -2.53 -3.60
N VAL A 46 -2.68 -2.33 -2.95
CA VAL A 46 -3.91 -3.10 -3.21
C VAL A 46 -4.31 -3.03 -4.69
N ASN A 47 -4.44 -1.83 -5.26
CA ASN A 47 -4.87 -1.72 -6.64
C ASN A 47 -3.85 -2.35 -7.62
N ALA A 48 -2.54 -2.24 -7.35
CA ALA A 48 -1.53 -2.90 -8.19
C ALA A 48 -1.74 -4.43 -8.22
N ILE A 49 -2.10 -5.03 -7.09
CA ILE A 49 -2.40 -6.46 -6.96
C ILE A 49 -3.69 -6.82 -7.71
N CYS A 50 -4.73 -5.97 -7.68
CA CYS A 50 -5.97 -6.18 -8.44
C CYS A 50 -5.72 -6.21 -9.97
N TYR A 51 -4.71 -5.49 -10.44
CA TYR A 51 -4.27 -5.53 -11.84
C TYR A 51 -3.33 -6.71 -12.15
N GLY A 52 -3.00 -7.55 -11.17
CA GLY A 52 -2.18 -8.74 -11.35
C GLY A 52 -0.68 -8.54 -11.09
N ALA A 53 -0.27 -7.44 -10.44
CA ALA A 53 1.14 -7.23 -10.08
C ALA A 53 1.59 -8.25 -9.02
N LYS A 54 2.84 -8.71 -9.12
CA LYS A 54 3.44 -9.58 -8.09
C LYS A 54 3.51 -8.84 -6.75
N ILE A 55 3.34 -9.58 -5.64
CA ILE A 55 3.40 -8.99 -4.30
C ILE A 55 4.86 -8.90 -3.88
N LEU A 56 5.31 -7.68 -3.61
CA LEU A 56 6.66 -7.38 -3.18
C LEU A 56 6.67 -7.10 -1.67
N LEU A 57 7.82 -7.37 -1.05
CA LEU A 57 8.07 -7.17 0.37
C LEU A 57 7.71 -5.75 0.91
N PRO A 58 8.06 -4.64 0.24
CA PRO A 58 7.66 -3.29 0.69
C PRO A 58 6.14 -3.03 0.67
N GLY A 59 5.37 -3.90 0.01
CA GLY A 59 3.92 -3.80 -0.01
C GLY A 59 3.25 -4.41 1.22
N ILE A 60 3.97 -5.18 2.04
CA ILE A 60 3.42 -5.95 3.15
C ILE A 60 3.48 -5.15 4.44
N LEU A 61 2.42 -5.23 5.23
CA LEU A 61 2.33 -4.62 6.56
C LEU A 61 2.50 -5.67 7.66
N ARG A 62 1.81 -6.81 7.54
CA ARG A 62 1.84 -7.92 8.49
C ARG A 62 1.72 -9.24 7.75
N PHE A 63 2.32 -10.29 8.29
CA PHE A 63 2.22 -11.64 7.78
C PHE A 63 1.95 -12.60 8.94
N GLU A 64 1.27 -13.70 8.63
CA GLU A 64 1.01 -14.77 9.60
C GLU A 64 2.24 -15.69 9.75
N ASN A 65 2.32 -16.37 10.88
CA ASN A 65 3.43 -17.27 11.17
C ASN A 65 3.26 -18.62 10.46
N GLY A 66 4.39 -19.26 10.15
CA GLY A 66 4.43 -20.60 9.60
C GLY A 66 4.07 -20.69 8.12
N ILE A 67 4.15 -19.60 7.35
CA ILE A 67 3.98 -19.63 5.90
C ILE A 67 5.15 -20.40 5.28
N GLU A 68 4.84 -21.46 4.54
CA GLU A 68 5.80 -22.29 3.84
C GLU A 68 5.88 -21.93 2.34
N LEU A 69 6.95 -22.39 1.69
CA LEU A 69 7.11 -22.20 0.24
C LEU A 69 6.02 -22.93 -0.54
N ASN A 70 5.48 -22.26 -1.56
CA ASN A 70 4.41 -22.73 -2.44
C ASN A 70 3.08 -23.02 -1.75
N GLU A 71 2.89 -22.58 -0.51
CA GLU A 71 1.61 -22.67 0.17
C GLU A 71 0.59 -21.67 -0.39
N GLU A 72 -0.69 -22.05 -0.34
CA GLU A 72 -1.81 -21.17 -0.70
C GLU A 72 -2.13 -20.20 0.44
N ILE A 73 -2.03 -18.91 0.12
CA ILE A 73 -2.24 -17.82 1.07
C ILE A 73 -3.28 -16.84 0.53
N VAL A 74 -3.95 -16.16 1.45
CA VAL A 74 -4.89 -15.09 1.16
C VAL A 74 -4.24 -13.75 1.46
N ILE A 75 -4.39 -12.82 0.53
CA ILE A 75 -3.90 -11.46 0.70
C ILE A 75 -5.09 -10.58 1.06
N VAL A 76 -4.96 -9.88 2.19
CA VAL A 76 -6.04 -9.07 2.77
C VAL A 76 -5.62 -7.60 2.89
N THR A 77 -6.61 -6.71 2.85
CA THR A 77 -6.41 -5.29 3.21
C THR A 77 -6.33 -5.12 4.73
N THR A 78 -5.99 -3.92 5.19
CA THR A 78 -6.05 -3.56 6.61
C THR A 78 -7.46 -3.63 7.20
N LYS A 79 -8.49 -3.53 6.36
CA LYS A 79 -9.90 -3.67 6.71
C LYS A 79 -10.36 -5.13 6.80
N GLY A 80 -9.54 -6.07 6.34
CA GLY A 80 -9.90 -7.50 6.28
C GLY A 80 -10.67 -7.91 5.02
N GLU A 81 -10.67 -7.08 3.98
CA GLU A 81 -11.25 -7.45 2.67
C GLU A 81 -10.29 -8.40 1.94
N ALA A 82 -10.82 -9.43 1.29
CA ALA A 82 -10.00 -10.37 0.52
C ALA A 82 -9.64 -9.79 -0.86
N ILE A 83 -8.34 -9.59 -1.10
CA ILE A 83 -7.84 -9.04 -2.37
C ILE A 83 -7.68 -10.15 -3.41
N CYS A 84 -6.86 -11.15 -3.07
CA CYS A 84 -6.52 -12.25 -3.97
C CYS A 84 -6.04 -13.49 -3.21
N LEU A 85 -6.11 -14.62 -3.91
CA LEU A 85 -5.41 -15.85 -3.57
C LEU A 85 -4.06 -15.87 -4.28
N ALA A 86 -3.02 -16.24 -3.54
CA ALA A 86 -1.66 -16.27 -4.02
C ALA A 86 -0.91 -17.52 -3.52
N LEU A 87 0.15 -17.86 -4.22
CA LEU A 87 1.12 -18.87 -3.80
C LEU A 87 2.34 -18.15 -3.20
N ALA A 88 2.71 -18.54 -1.99
CA ALA A 88 3.88 -18.00 -1.31
C ALA A 88 5.18 -18.43 -2.02
N LEU A 89 6.07 -17.48 -2.28
CA LEU A 89 7.42 -17.72 -2.81
C LEU A 89 8.51 -17.52 -1.76
N MET A 90 8.13 -17.06 -0.56
CA MET A 90 9.00 -16.84 0.58
C MET A 90 8.37 -17.45 1.84
N THR A 91 9.22 -17.97 2.73
CA THR A 91 8.81 -18.43 4.06
C THR A 91 8.70 -17.26 5.04
N THR A 92 7.98 -17.44 6.15
CA THR A 92 7.93 -16.43 7.23
C THR A 92 9.33 -16.00 7.71
N SER A 93 10.27 -16.94 7.84
CA SER A 93 11.64 -16.65 8.30
C SER A 93 12.40 -15.77 7.30
N THR A 94 12.27 -16.05 6.02
CA THR A 94 12.94 -15.28 4.95
C THR A 94 12.31 -13.90 4.77
N MET A 95 10.99 -13.80 4.92
CA MET A 95 10.27 -12.52 4.92
C MET A 95 10.69 -11.58 6.06
N ALA A 96 11.08 -12.14 7.21
CA ALA A 96 11.52 -11.34 8.35
C ALA A 96 12.94 -10.78 8.20
N VAL A 97 13.81 -11.46 7.46
CA VAL A 97 15.24 -11.11 7.32
C VAL A 97 15.51 -10.26 6.08
N THR A 98 14.77 -10.48 4.99
CA THR A 98 15.10 -9.90 3.68
C THR A 98 14.38 -8.57 3.45
N ASP A 99 15.09 -7.54 2.99
CA ASP A 99 14.50 -6.21 2.72
C ASP A 99 13.79 -6.10 1.35
N HIS A 100 14.07 -7.04 0.44
CA HIS A 100 13.62 -6.98 -0.95
C HIS A 100 13.27 -8.35 -1.49
N GLY A 101 12.35 -8.39 -2.45
CA GLY A 101 12.00 -9.60 -3.17
C GLY A 101 10.51 -9.77 -3.39
N VAL A 102 10.18 -10.83 -4.11
CA VAL A 102 8.80 -11.21 -4.42
C VAL A 102 8.32 -12.19 -3.38
N VAL A 103 7.30 -11.81 -2.63
CA VAL A 103 6.75 -12.63 -1.55
C VAL A 103 5.75 -13.66 -2.07
N ALA A 104 4.91 -13.27 -3.02
CA ALA A 104 3.85 -14.14 -3.50
C ALA A 104 3.51 -13.91 -4.97
N LYS A 105 3.16 -15.00 -5.64
CA LYS A 105 2.63 -15.00 -7.01
C LYS A 105 1.12 -15.14 -6.96
N ILE A 106 0.40 -14.25 -7.64
CA ILE A 106 -1.06 -14.29 -7.70
C ILE A 106 -1.51 -15.56 -8.43
N LYS A 107 -2.51 -16.24 -7.85
CA LYS A 107 -3.25 -17.35 -8.46
C LYS A 107 -4.61 -16.88 -8.98
N ARG A 108 -5.39 -16.14 -8.18
CA ARG A 108 -6.72 -15.63 -8.53
C ARG A 108 -6.97 -14.29 -7.84
N VAL A 109 -7.33 -13.25 -8.60
CA VAL A 109 -7.79 -11.96 -8.05
C VAL A 109 -9.29 -12.04 -7.77
N ILE A 110 -9.71 -11.54 -6.62
CA ILE A 110 -11.10 -11.55 -6.14
C ILE A 110 -11.68 -10.13 -6.14
N MET A 111 -10.92 -9.18 -5.58
CA MET A 111 -11.33 -7.78 -5.47
C MET A 111 -11.40 -7.09 -6.84
N GLU A 112 -12.36 -6.18 -6.99
CA GLU A 112 -12.52 -5.39 -8.20
C GLU A 112 -11.34 -4.43 -8.42
N ARG A 113 -11.14 -4.02 -9.68
CA ARG A 113 -10.13 -3.02 -10.04
C ARG A 113 -10.65 -1.63 -9.65
N ASP A 114 -9.73 -0.76 -9.22
CA ASP A 114 -10.02 0.64 -8.89
C ASP A 114 -10.93 0.90 -7.68
N THR A 115 -11.23 -0.13 -6.85
CA THR A 115 -11.79 0.06 -5.50
C THR A 115 -10.87 0.93 -4.62
N TYR A 116 -9.56 0.79 -4.82
CA TYR A 116 -8.54 1.62 -4.17
C TYR A 116 -7.84 2.53 -5.20
N ALA A 117 -7.50 3.75 -4.80
CA ALA A 117 -6.83 4.72 -5.67
C ALA A 117 -5.48 4.18 -6.21
N ARG A 118 -5.20 4.45 -7.49
CA ARG A 118 -3.92 4.12 -8.13
C ARG A 118 -2.79 4.96 -7.56
N LYS A 119 -1.84 4.32 -6.87
CA LYS A 119 -0.67 4.98 -6.27
C LYS A 119 0.67 4.67 -6.95
N TRP A 120 0.67 3.86 -8.00
CA TRP A 120 1.87 3.69 -8.82
C TRP A 120 2.15 4.97 -9.63
N CYS A 121 3.42 5.23 -9.95
CA CYS A 121 3.90 6.44 -10.64
C CYS A 121 3.83 7.77 -9.85
N LEU A 122 3.45 7.76 -8.56
CA LEU A 122 3.48 8.96 -7.69
C LEU A 122 4.76 9.09 -6.84
N GLY A 123 5.82 8.35 -7.18
CA GLY A 123 7.09 8.38 -6.45
C GLY A 123 7.79 9.76 -6.55
N PRO A 124 8.68 10.10 -5.61
CA PRO A 124 9.36 11.40 -5.58
C PRO A 124 10.14 11.70 -6.86
N VAL A 125 10.74 10.68 -7.48
CA VAL A 125 11.46 10.81 -8.76
C VAL A 125 10.50 11.04 -9.92
N ALA A 126 9.39 10.30 -9.98
CA ALA A 126 8.39 10.43 -11.04
C ALA A 126 7.67 11.79 -10.98
N SER A 127 7.33 12.26 -9.78
CA SER A 127 6.73 13.58 -9.55
C SER A 127 7.68 14.70 -9.94
N LYS A 128 8.98 14.62 -9.57
CA LYS A 128 10.01 15.58 -10.03
C LYS A 128 10.14 15.58 -11.55
N LYS A 129 10.15 14.40 -12.19
CA LYS A 129 10.20 14.29 -13.66
C LYS A 129 9.01 15.01 -14.30
N LYS A 130 7.80 14.75 -13.81
CA LYS A 130 6.58 15.37 -14.32
C LYS A 130 6.59 16.89 -14.11
N ALA A 131 7.07 17.36 -12.96
CA ALA A 131 7.26 18.79 -12.67
C ALA A 131 8.27 19.44 -13.64
N MET A 132 9.42 18.80 -13.89
CA MET A 132 10.41 19.33 -14.82
C MET A 132 9.92 19.34 -16.28
N ILE A 133 9.12 18.35 -16.70
CA ILE A 133 8.45 18.37 -18.01
C ILE A 133 7.47 19.54 -18.09
N SER A 134 6.68 19.79 -17.04
CA SER A 134 5.76 20.93 -17.01
C SER A 134 6.47 22.28 -17.03
N GLN A 135 7.67 22.36 -16.46
CA GLN A 135 8.53 23.55 -16.45
C GLN A 135 9.35 23.70 -17.75
N GLY A 136 9.29 22.74 -18.67
CA GLY A 136 10.04 22.77 -19.93
C GLY A 136 11.56 22.55 -19.79
N LEU A 137 12.03 22.11 -18.62
CA LEU A 137 13.43 21.70 -18.41
C LEU A 137 13.73 20.37 -19.10
N LEU A 138 12.70 19.54 -19.27
CA LEU A 138 12.73 18.26 -19.98
C LEU A 138 11.79 18.30 -21.20
N ASP A 139 12.08 17.46 -22.19
CA ASP A 139 11.20 17.27 -23.35
C ASP A 139 9.85 16.61 -22.97
N LYS A 140 8.85 16.62 -23.86
CA LYS A 140 7.52 15.98 -23.68
C LYS A 140 7.64 14.50 -23.30
N TYR A 141 8.66 13.81 -23.80
CA TYR A 141 8.95 12.41 -23.51
C TYR A 141 9.86 12.21 -22.29
N GLY A 142 10.27 13.30 -21.63
CA GLY A 142 11.13 13.29 -20.46
C GLY A 142 12.60 12.98 -20.76
N LYS A 143 13.05 13.27 -21.99
CA LYS A 143 14.47 13.20 -22.38
C LYS A 143 15.19 14.50 -21.99
N PRO A 144 16.49 14.45 -21.66
CA PRO A 144 17.27 15.65 -21.36
C PRO A 144 17.40 16.56 -22.59
N ASN A 145 17.08 17.85 -22.41
CA ASN A 145 17.36 18.93 -23.35
C ASN A 145 18.54 19.79 -22.85
N GLU A 146 18.97 20.79 -23.60
CA GLU A 146 20.06 21.73 -23.26
C GLU A 146 19.85 22.43 -21.91
N LYS A 147 18.59 22.67 -21.53
CA LYS A 147 18.21 23.33 -20.27
C LYS A 147 18.18 22.40 -19.05
N THR A 148 18.54 21.12 -19.21
CA THR A 148 18.45 20.14 -18.12
C THR A 148 19.65 20.28 -17.18
N PRO A 149 19.44 20.45 -15.86
CA PRO A 149 20.55 20.48 -14.91
C PRO A 149 21.30 19.14 -14.89
N ALA A 150 22.64 19.21 -14.82
CA ALA A 150 23.52 18.03 -14.89
C ALA A 150 23.19 16.95 -13.81
N GLY A 151 22.70 17.38 -12.64
CA GLY A 151 22.30 16.48 -11.55
C GLY A 151 21.12 15.55 -11.87
N TRP A 152 20.26 15.88 -12.84
CA TRP A 152 19.11 15.05 -13.21
C TRP A 152 19.53 13.72 -13.86
N ARG A 153 20.59 13.73 -14.69
CA ARG A 153 21.10 12.53 -15.37
C ARG A 153 21.64 11.48 -14.40
N SER A 154 22.21 11.90 -13.28
CA SER A 154 22.75 10.98 -12.27
C SER A 154 21.66 10.37 -11.39
N ALA A 155 20.52 11.05 -11.23
CA ALA A 155 19.45 10.63 -10.34
C ALA A 155 18.39 9.74 -11.03
N TYR A 156 18.30 9.78 -12.35
CA TYR A 156 17.30 9.05 -13.13
C TYR A 156 17.95 7.98 -14.02
N TYR A 157 17.75 6.71 -13.66
CA TYR A 157 18.16 5.57 -14.47
C TYR A 157 17.02 5.14 -15.39
N ASP A 158 17.27 5.16 -16.70
CA ASP A 158 16.33 4.65 -17.69
C ASP A 158 16.50 3.13 -17.83
N LEU A 159 15.54 2.37 -17.33
CA LEU A 159 15.55 0.90 -17.40
C LEU A 159 15.28 0.36 -18.81
N SER A 160 14.86 1.21 -19.76
CA SER A 160 14.64 0.82 -21.17
C SER A 160 15.94 0.79 -21.98
N VAL A 161 16.99 1.47 -21.51
CA VAL A 161 18.30 1.49 -22.15
C VAL A 161 19.14 0.42 -21.48
N ALA A 162 19.46 -0.65 -22.21
CA ALA A 162 20.38 -1.69 -21.75
C ALA A 162 21.79 -1.10 -21.61
N ASN A 163 22.11 -0.50 -20.46
CA ASN A 163 23.45 -0.06 -20.16
C ASN A 163 24.20 -1.20 -19.45
N PRO A 164 25.26 -1.79 -20.06
CA PRO A 164 25.93 -3.00 -19.56
C PRO A 164 26.80 -2.78 -18.30
N ALA A 165 26.84 -1.58 -17.72
CA ALA A 165 27.81 -1.22 -16.68
C ALA A 165 27.28 -1.23 -15.23
N SER A 166 26.06 -1.71 -14.98
CA SER A 166 25.41 -1.57 -13.65
C SER A 166 25.05 -2.92 -13.01
N SER A 167 26.07 -3.75 -12.76
CA SER A 167 25.97 -4.69 -11.65
C SER A 167 26.02 -3.90 -10.34
N CYS A 168 25.15 -4.30 -9.42
CA CYS A 168 24.87 -3.71 -8.12
C CYS A 168 26.13 -3.22 -7.38
N LYS A 169 26.30 -1.90 -7.24
CA LYS A 169 27.12 -1.33 -6.14
C LYS A 169 26.18 -1.07 -4.97
N GLN A 170 26.36 -1.82 -3.89
CA GLN A 170 25.68 -1.59 -2.62
C GLN A 170 25.97 -0.16 -2.15
N ILE A 171 24.91 0.61 -1.90
CA ILE A 171 24.99 1.93 -1.27
C ILE A 171 25.26 1.69 0.22
N SER A 172 26.39 2.16 0.73
CA SER A 172 26.77 2.05 2.15
C SER A 172 25.93 3.00 3.02
N LEU A 173 25.84 2.67 4.31
CA LEU A 173 25.02 3.33 5.33
C LEU A 173 25.34 4.82 5.55
N GLU A 174 26.45 5.31 5.01
CA GLU A 174 26.91 6.70 5.14
C GLU A 174 26.10 7.68 4.29
N ASP A 175 25.57 7.24 3.15
CA ASP A 175 24.76 8.09 2.27
C ASP A 175 23.36 8.37 2.85
N LYS A 176 22.88 7.52 3.78
CA LYS A 176 21.63 7.77 4.50
C LYS A 176 21.75 8.92 5.51
N LYS A 177 22.93 9.17 6.10
CA LYS A 177 23.10 10.24 7.10
C LYS A 177 23.09 11.65 6.48
N LYS A 178 23.66 11.82 5.29
CA LYS A 178 23.72 13.14 4.61
C LYS A 178 22.36 13.66 4.12
N VAL A 179 21.36 12.80 3.99
CA VAL A 179 20.01 13.20 3.56
C VAL A 179 19.23 13.84 4.72
N TYR A 180 19.46 13.42 5.97
CA TYR A 180 18.75 13.97 7.15
C TYR A 180 19.32 15.30 7.67
N GLU A 181 20.56 15.64 7.31
CA GLU A 181 21.23 16.85 7.81
C GLU A 181 20.92 18.11 6.98
N ASN A 182 20.33 17.94 5.79
CA ASN A 182 20.02 19.03 4.86
C ASN A 182 18.54 19.45 4.82
N GLU A 183 17.73 19.09 5.83
CA GLU A 183 16.41 19.71 6.02
C GLU A 183 16.51 20.92 6.96
N PRO A 184 16.01 22.11 6.58
CA PRO A 184 15.96 23.25 7.50
C PRO A 184 14.95 22.98 8.65
N PRO A 185 15.25 23.38 9.90
CA PRO A 185 14.42 23.02 11.05
C PRO A 185 13.06 23.73 11.00
N LYS A 186 11.97 22.96 10.96
CA LYS A 186 10.61 23.47 11.19
C LYS A 186 10.46 23.94 12.64
N LYS A 187 10.30 25.26 12.84
CA LYS A 187 9.87 25.86 14.12
C LYS A 187 8.55 25.22 14.57
N LYS A 188 8.56 24.55 15.73
CA LYS A 188 7.35 24.16 16.46
C LYS A 188 6.91 25.33 17.33
N GLU A 189 5.84 26.02 16.94
CA GLU A 189 5.07 26.84 17.88
C GLU A 189 4.39 25.91 18.90
N ARG A 190 4.85 25.96 20.14
CA ARG A 190 4.17 25.36 21.30
C ARG A 190 3.02 26.30 21.70
N LYS A 191 1.78 25.88 21.47
CA LYS A 191 0.63 26.43 22.22
C LYS A 191 0.79 26.05 23.69
N LYS A 192 1.04 27.05 24.52
CA LYS A 192 1.13 26.98 25.98
C LYS A 192 -0.30 26.82 26.52
N VAL A 193 -0.58 25.71 27.19
CA VAL A 193 -1.76 25.55 28.05
C VAL A 193 -1.37 26.17 29.39
N GLU A 194 -1.91 27.35 29.69
CA GLU A 194 -1.79 27.97 31.02
C GLU A 194 -2.99 27.54 31.87
N SER A 195 -2.67 26.73 32.87
CA SER A 195 -3.48 26.51 34.06
C SER A 195 -3.35 27.74 34.98
N SER A 196 -4.41 28.52 35.14
CA SER A 196 -4.53 29.49 36.23
C SER A 196 -5.57 28.99 37.23
N ASN A 197 -5.08 28.44 38.33
CA ASN A 197 -5.82 28.31 39.57
C ASN A 197 -5.35 29.48 40.46
N SER A 198 -6.24 30.43 40.77
CA SER A 198 -6.02 31.45 41.79
C SER A 198 -7.26 31.54 42.68
N SER A 199 -7.08 31.12 43.92
CA SER A 199 -7.95 31.32 45.08
C SER A 199 -7.91 32.76 45.58
N SER A 200 -9.08 33.36 45.86
CA SER A 200 -9.42 34.38 46.90
C SER A 200 -10.79 34.98 46.51
N GLU A 201 -11.87 34.70 47.25
CA GLU A 201 -12.39 35.44 48.43
C GLU A 201 -13.47 36.48 48.06
N GLU A 202 -14.55 36.45 48.86
CA GLU A 202 -15.51 37.51 49.21
C GLU A 202 -16.79 37.81 48.37
N SER A 203 -17.91 37.65 49.11
CA SER A 203 -19.08 38.53 49.27
C SER A 203 -20.30 38.49 48.34
N ASP A 204 -21.44 38.38 49.04
CA ASP A 204 -22.88 38.57 48.72
C ASP A 204 -23.66 37.49 47.96
#